data_AF-A0AAN6GL25-F1
#
_entry.id   AF-A0AAN6GL25-F1
#
_cell.length_a   1.000
_cell.length_b   1.000
_cell.length_c   1.000
_cell.angle_alpha   90.00
_cell.angle_beta   90.00
_cell.angle_gamma   90.00
#
_symmetry.space_group_name_H-M   'P 1'
#
loop_
_entity.id
_entity.type
_entity.pdbx_description
1 polymer ?
#
loop_
_entity_poly.entity_id
_entity_poly.type
_entity_poly.pdbx_seq_one_letter_code
_entity_poly.pdbx_strand_id
1 'polypeptide(L)'
;MNDPNLSTAVPFGRVVPEKIEAHLPDRVRILNWAISWRYESFRVDIAYHGALFRFLLRKINDRADQGEPVESKSNASFCKAFWQAVMPAFGTPHNPDGWEWFRRGAEGSDGCEPSLTPDTIQQEDALLSHIQRLLPRLVSELQQQRDGPVQGSHVWVWIRDQDEHPQEPHFELVADHFRTLVFPQLHVLQDDAFPEVPRVDLSAISGYILQPDRQISFVDANLSPGSASVRMVFKTCRFSTPPMILEENPVRGVSDPKVGMALHERRRQEMLYNELTETAKVQSHPNVMPMPVALVTVTAPNRDTRLVGWLQRPYMSWETHDKIPGVEPGTPEDAHWRMRYAKDFVQAIEFLIREKGYYHSDIAAHNTLLTEPPPNGRLLLIDYERVSYYLNSDGPEAPEANERSQAGSDKSNILKVSQTGSIVQDPNVDIRIRLKDHPDALERLTIFNSGTTLARILKCRVSFPWLEPAELKKEHRIFVREFGADEADPDQKAWEALLPEALRAIVQRCCSYDPQDRPLVEDLVQALADTCQYRSNSLRS
;
A
#
# COMPACT_ATOMS: atom_id res chain seq x y z
N MET A 1 -19.68 6.20 22.12
CA MET A 1 -20.19 5.59 20.86
C MET A 1 -19.24 4.48 20.51
N ASN A 2 -19.75 3.28 20.25
CA ASN A 2 -18.95 2.07 20.07
C ASN A 2 -18.16 2.17 18.77
N ASP A 3 -16.84 2.23 18.90
CA ASP A 3 -15.88 2.27 17.80
C ASP A 3 -15.33 0.84 17.59
N PRO A 4 -15.64 0.15 16.47
CA PRO A 4 -15.04 -1.14 16.19
C PRO A 4 -13.81 -0.94 15.29
N ASN A 5 -12.65 -0.86 15.92
CA ASN A 5 -11.32 -1.27 15.43
C ASN A 5 -11.07 -1.13 13.91
N LEU A 6 -10.55 0.02 13.50
CA LEU A 6 -9.87 0.20 12.21
C LEU A 6 -8.40 -0.25 12.35
N SER A 7 -8.15 -1.56 12.18
CA SER A 7 -6.80 -2.06 11.89
C SER A 7 -6.39 -1.59 10.49
N THR A 8 -5.31 -0.81 10.43
CA THR A 8 -4.67 -0.32 9.20
C THR A 8 -3.56 -1.28 8.77
N ALA A 9 -3.78 -2.11 7.75
CA ALA A 9 -2.68 -2.60 6.90
C ALA A 9 -3.12 -3.13 5.49
N VAL A 10 -2.73 -2.37 4.47
CA VAL A 10 -2.38 -2.71 3.05
C VAL A 10 -3.39 -3.44 2.11
N PRO A 11 -3.09 -3.57 0.80
CA PRO A 11 -3.43 -2.62 -0.27
C PRO A 11 -4.75 -2.97 -0.98
N PHE A 12 -5.36 -4.10 -0.66
CA PHE A 12 -6.64 -4.56 -1.20
C PHE A 12 -7.35 -5.50 -0.21
N GLY A 13 -7.18 -5.26 1.10
CA GLY A 13 -7.67 -6.10 2.19
C GLY A 13 -8.78 -5.48 3.04
N ARG A 14 -9.81 -6.27 3.31
CA ARG A 14 -11.08 -5.99 4.03
C ARG A 14 -11.00 -5.00 5.21
N VAL A 15 -12.03 -4.16 5.27
CA VAL A 15 -12.83 -4.00 6.49
C VAL A 15 -13.78 -5.20 6.56
N VAL A 16 -13.77 -5.99 7.65
CA VAL A 16 -14.98 -6.72 8.04
C VAL A 16 -15.89 -5.67 8.69
N PRO A 17 -17.00 -5.26 8.06
CA PRO A 17 -18.15 -5.06 8.94
C PRO A 17 -19.30 -5.86 8.39
N GLU A 18 -19.82 -6.74 9.23
CA GLU A 18 -21.18 -7.23 9.08
C GLU A 18 -22.21 -6.08 9.09
N LYS A 19 -21.80 -4.81 9.31
CA LYS A 19 -22.65 -3.61 9.21
C LYS A 19 -21.89 -2.34 8.78
N ILE A 20 -21.51 -2.18 7.51
CA ILE A 20 -21.36 -0.82 6.95
C ILE A 20 -22.74 -0.44 6.45
N GLU A 21 -23.37 0.54 7.09
CA GLU A 21 -24.65 1.10 6.64
C GLU A 21 -24.60 1.41 5.14
N ALA A 22 -25.72 1.22 4.45
CA ALA A 22 -25.85 1.57 3.05
C ALA A 22 -25.43 3.03 2.84
N HIS A 23 -24.64 3.28 1.79
CA HIS A 23 -24.21 4.63 1.46
C HIS A 23 -25.44 5.50 1.11
N LEU A 24 -25.66 6.53 1.92
CA LEU A 24 -26.62 7.59 1.62
C LEU A 24 -25.83 8.78 1.06
N PRO A 25 -26.03 9.15 -0.22
CA PRO A 25 -25.23 10.19 -0.90
C PRO A 25 -25.19 11.54 -0.15
N ASP A 26 -26.26 11.87 0.57
CA ASP A 26 -26.43 13.16 1.25
C ASP A 26 -25.87 13.15 2.68
N ARG A 27 -25.30 12.04 3.14
CA ARG A 27 -24.66 11.97 4.46
C ARG A 27 -23.17 12.27 4.36
N VAL A 28 -22.71 13.18 5.22
CA VAL A 28 -21.29 13.49 5.39
C VAL A 28 -20.62 12.34 6.12
N ARG A 29 -19.58 11.77 5.53
CA ARG A 29 -18.78 10.70 6.14
C ARG A 29 -17.33 11.12 6.22
N ILE A 30 -16.77 11.09 7.42
CA ILE A 30 -15.34 11.31 7.63
C ILE A 30 -14.61 10.01 7.30
N LEU A 31 -13.61 10.09 6.43
CA LEU A 31 -12.81 8.94 6.01
C LEU A 31 -11.47 8.88 6.75
N ASN A 32 -10.86 10.03 7.01
CA ASN A 32 -9.51 10.09 7.58
C ASN A 32 -9.19 11.49 8.13
N TRP A 33 -8.43 11.51 9.22
CA TRP A 33 -7.75 12.70 9.76
C TRP A 33 -6.25 12.50 9.63
N ALA A 34 -5.53 13.49 9.10
CA ALA A 34 -4.09 13.41 8.96
C ALA A 34 -3.38 14.74 9.23
N ILE A 35 -2.14 14.66 9.67
CA ILE A 35 -1.24 15.82 9.80
C ILE A 35 0.07 15.60 9.06
N SER A 36 0.69 16.70 8.70
CA SER A 36 2.05 16.76 8.18
C SER A 36 2.87 17.68 9.08
N TRP A 37 3.83 17.13 9.82
CA TRP A 37 4.79 17.97 10.55
C TRP A 37 5.70 18.73 9.60
N ARG A 38 6.08 18.13 8.47
CA ARG A 38 6.91 18.77 7.44
C ARG A 38 6.28 20.03 6.88
N TYR A 39 4.97 19.98 6.59
CA TYR A 39 4.24 21.12 6.04
C TYR A 39 3.49 21.92 7.10
N GLU A 40 3.59 21.51 8.38
CA GLU A 40 2.75 21.97 9.48
C GLU A 40 1.28 22.12 9.06
N SER A 41 0.73 21.06 8.48
CA SER A 41 -0.58 21.09 7.83
C SER A 41 -1.45 19.96 8.34
N PHE A 42 -2.74 20.25 8.46
CA PHE A 42 -3.78 19.32 8.85
C PHE A 42 -4.70 19.03 7.66
N ARG A 43 -5.20 17.81 7.57
CA ARG A 43 -6.12 17.37 6.52
C ARG A 43 -7.24 16.53 7.12
N VAL A 44 -8.47 16.82 6.68
CA VAL A 44 -9.61 15.92 6.86
C VAL A 44 -10.17 15.50 5.51
N ASP A 45 -10.34 14.20 5.33
CA ASP A 45 -10.89 13.58 4.13
C ASP A 45 -12.34 13.19 4.39
N ILE A 46 -13.26 13.68 3.56
CA ILE A 46 -14.72 13.53 3.70
C ILE A 46 -15.35 13.02 2.41
N ALA A 47 -16.24 12.04 2.52
CA ALA A 47 -17.10 11.62 1.43
C ALA A 47 -18.46 12.34 1.49
N TYR A 48 -18.90 12.92 0.36
CA TYR A 48 -20.19 13.59 0.21
C TYR A 48 -20.63 13.64 -1.26
N HIS A 49 -21.90 13.32 -1.58
CA HIS A 49 -22.44 13.20 -2.95
C HIS A 49 -21.57 12.40 -3.93
N GLY A 50 -20.96 11.31 -3.45
CA GLY A 50 -20.09 10.47 -4.27
C GLY A 50 -18.73 11.08 -4.63
N ALA A 51 -18.37 12.24 -4.07
CA ALA A 51 -17.05 12.84 -4.17
C ALA A 51 -16.26 12.68 -2.85
N LEU A 52 -14.94 12.70 -2.98
CA LEU A 52 -13.98 12.77 -1.89
C LEU A 52 -13.47 14.22 -1.78
N PHE A 53 -13.90 14.92 -0.74
CA PHE A 53 -13.40 16.24 -0.38
C PHE A 53 -12.23 16.13 0.59
N ARG A 54 -11.13 16.81 0.26
CA ARG A 54 -9.93 16.89 1.09
C ARG A 54 -9.77 18.33 1.55
N PHE A 55 -10.16 18.57 2.80
CA PHE A 55 -10.03 19.87 3.43
C PHE A 55 -8.65 19.98 4.04
N LEU A 56 -7.91 20.99 3.62
CA LEU A 56 -6.53 21.22 3.97
C LEU A 56 -6.39 22.52 4.74
N LEU A 57 -5.91 22.43 5.97
CA LEU A 57 -5.57 23.55 6.81
C LEU A 57 -4.05 23.62 6.92
N ARG A 58 -3.45 24.77 6.68
CA ARG A 58 -2.02 24.98 6.90
C ARG A 58 -1.82 25.89 8.10
N LYS A 59 -0.91 25.53 9.01
CA LYS A 59 -0.42 26.46 10.00
C LYS A 59 0.30 27.58 9.26
N ILE A 60 -0.27 28.79 9.34
CA ILE A 60 0.42 29.98 8.85
C ILE A 60 1.67 30.14 9.73
N ASN A 61 2.84 29.90 9.15
CA ASN A 61 4.08 30.36 9.73
C ASN A 61 4.32 31.78 9.25
N ASP A 62 4.60 32.65 10.20
CA ASP A 62 5.04 34.05 10.05
C ASP A 62 6.40 34.18 9.32
N ARG A 63 6.67 33.41 8.26
CA ARG A 63 7.90 33.49 7.47
C ARG A 63 7.63 33.81 6.00
N ALA A 64 7.73 35.11 5.72
CA ALA A 64 8.75 35.67 4.82
C ALA A 64 8.63 35.48 3.30
N ASP A 65 7.47 35.81 2.71
CA ASP A 65 7.41 36.13 1.27
C ASP A 65 7.44 37.64 0.97
N GLN A 66 7.43 38.50 1.98
CA GLN A 66 7.69 39.94 1.84
C GLN A 66 8.48 40.39 3.05
N GLY A 67 9.65 41.00 2.83
CA GLY A 67 10.66 41.30 3.85
C GLY A 67 10.28 42.33 4.92
N GLU A 68 9.10 42.23 5.51
CA GLU A 68 8.70 43.01 6.68
C GLU A 68 8.82 42.20 7.97
N PRO A 69 9.25 42.82 9.09
CA PRO A 69 9.33 42.15 10.38
C PRO A 69 7.93 41.77 10.86
N VAL A 70 7.71 40.47 11.10
CA VAL A 70 6.47 39.95 11.68
C VAL A 70 6.49 40.15 13.20
N GLU A 71 6.37 41.40 13.63
CA GLU A 71 5.96 41.72 14.98
C GLU A 71 4.57 42.37 14.89
N SER A 72 3.52 41.64 15.33
CA SER A 72 2.19 42.14 15.78
C SER A 72 0.88 41.67 15.08
N LYS A 73 0.85 40.59 14.27
CA LYS A 73 -0.44 39.96 13.86
C LYS A 73 -0.55 38.49 14.30
N SER A 74 -0.42 38.21 15.60
CA SER A 74 -1.51 38.07 16.59
C SER A 74 -1.85 36.60 16.87
N ASN A 75 -2.05 36.27 18.14
CA ASN A 75 -2.52 34.97 18.62
C ASN A 75 -3.99 34.67 18.21
N ALA A 76 -4.54 35.34 17.20
CA ALA A 76 -5.94 35.31 16.82
C ALA A 76 -6.26 34.52 15.55
N SER A 77 -5.33 33.69 15.09
CA SER A 77 -5.49 32.82 13.92
C SER A 77 -6.23 31.53 14.29
N PHE A 78 -7.34 31.26 13.62
CA PHE A 78 -8.06 29.99 13.69
C PHE A 78 -7.13 28.83 13.34
N CYS A 79 -6.40 28.94 12.23
CA CYS A 79 -5.53 27.86 11.75
C CYS A 79 -4.42 27.53 12.76
N LYS A 80 -3.83 28.55 13.39
CA LYS A 80 -2.81 28.38 14.43
C LYS A 80 -3.39 27.76 15.70
N ALA A 81 -4.54 28.26 16.17
CA ALA A 81 -5.20 27.75 17.37
C ALA A 81 -5.65 26.30 17.19
N PHE A 82 -6.25 25.97 16.04
CA PHE A 82 -6.66 24.62 15.68
C PHE A 82 -5.45 23.68 15.66
N TRP A 83 -4.35 24.05 14.97
CA TRP A 83 -3.14 23.24 14.93
C TRP A 83 -2.58 22.96 16.33
N GLN A 84 -2.50 23.98 17.19
CA GLN A 84 -1.98 23.83 18.56
C GLN A 84 -2.85 22.90 19.42
N ALA A 85 -4.17 22.96 19.27
CA ALA A 85 -5.09 22.09 19.99
C ALA A 85 -5.01 20.63 19.51
N VAL A 86 -4.91 20.43 18.20
CA VAL A 86 -5.10 19.11 17.56
C VAL A 86 -3.79 18.33 17.39
N MET A 87 -2.66 18.99 17.17
CA MET A 87 -1.36 18.32 16.93
C MET A 87 -0.96 17.35 18.06
N PRO A 88 -1.13 17.67 19.37
CA PRO A 88 -0.80 16.74 20.45
C PRO A 88 -1.55 15.41 20.38
N ALA A 89 -2.75 15.38 19.81
CA ALA A 89 -3.57 14.18 19.65
C ALA A 89 -3.04 13.19 18.59
N PHE A 90 -1.97 13.53 17.88
CA PHE A 90 -1.28 12.63 16.94
C PHE A 90 0.01 12.02 17.52
N GLY A 91 0.35 12.34 18.78
CA GLY A 91 1.54 11.83 19.45
C GLY A 91 2.86 12.45 18.95
N THR A 92 3.97 11.92 19.47
CA THR A 92 5.31 12.35 19.09
C THR A 92 5.71 11.69 17.77
N PRO A 93 6.25 12.43 16.78
CA PRO A 93 6.68 11.82 15.53
C PRO A 93 7.83 10.84 15.78
N HIS A 94 7.55 9.55 15.58
CA HIS A 94 8.56 8.51 15.47
C HIS A 94 8.64 8.05 14.03
N ASN A 95 9.17 8.89 13.14
CA ASN A 95 9.67 8.37 11.87
C ASN A 95 10.78 9.22 11.23
N PRO A 96 12.00 8.69 11.08
CA PRO A 96 13.06 9.29 10.26
C PRO A 96 12.85 9.13 8.74
N ASP A 97 11.89 8.32 8.28
CA ASP A 97 11.79 7.87 6.86
C ASP A 97 10.90 8.74 5.95
N GLY A 98 10.58 9.98 6.33
CA GLY A 98 10.07 10.96 5.37
C GLY A 98 8.62 10.78 4.89
N TRP A 99 7.77 10.04 5.59
CA TRP A 99 6.33 10.03 5.33
C TRP A 99 5.76 11.45 5.50
N GLU A 100 5.13 11.99 4.46
CA GLU A 100 4.68 13.39 4.47
C GLU A 100 3.40 13.63 5.29
N TRP A 101 2.53 12.64 5.41
CA TRP A 101 1.25 12.76 6.11
C TRP A 101 0.99 11.54 6.99
N PHE A 102 0.67 11.80 8.24
CA PHE A 102 0.46 10.82 9.29
C PHE A 102 -0.99 10.84 9.71
N ARG A 103 -1.58 9.65 9.78
CA ARG A 103 -2.99 9.49 10.07
C ARG A 103 -3.17 9.29 11.56
N ARG A 104 -4.29 9.75 12.09
CA ARG A 104 -4.64 9.47 13.48
C ARG A 104 -4.90 7.97 13.63
N GLY A 105 -4.25 7.34 14.61
CA GLY A 105 -4.44 5.92 14.91
C GLY A 105 -3.72 4.94 13.97
N ALA A 106 -2.83 5.39 13.07
CA ALA A 106 -1.98 4.47 12.31
C ALA A 106 -0.91 3.85 13.21
N GLU A 107 -0.75 2.53 13.14
CA GLU A 107 0.22 1.75 13.91
C GLU A 107 1.65 2.33 13.79
N GLY A 108 2.27 2.61 14.94
CA GLY A 108 3.60 3.24 15.03
C GLY A 108 3.82 4.05 16.31
N SER A 109 2.76 4.44 17.01
CA SER A 109 2.84 4.93 18.39
C SER A 109 2.81 3.74 19.35
N ASP A 110 3.83 3.61 20.20
CA ASP A 110 3.92 2.59 21.26
C ASP A 110 2.62 2.47 22.07
N GLY A 111 1.71 1.57 21.69
CA GLY A 111 0.58 1.05 22.47
C GLY A 111 -0.41 2.04 23.10
N CYS A 112 -0.20 3.34 22.94
CA CYS A 112 -0.99 4.41 23.52
C CYS A 112 -1.60 5.18 22.37
N GLU A 113 -2.88 4.88 22.06
CA GLU A 113 -3.71 5.86 21.37
C GLU A 113 -3.63 7.17 22.17
N PRO A 114 -3.17 8.28 21.58
CA PRO A 114 -3.23 9.56 22.27
C PRO A 114 -4.71 9.82 22.60
N SER A 115 -5.04 9.91 23.88
CA SER A 115 -6.40 10.20 24.29
C SER A 115 -6.80 11.59 23.78
N LEU A 116 -7.90 11.66 23.02
CA LEU A 116 -8.44 12.93 22.54
C LEU A 116 -8.79 13.81 23.74
N THR A 117 -8.17 14.98 23.83
CA THR A 117 -8.53 15.95 24.86
C THR A 117 -9.91 16.55 24.55
N PRO A 118 -10.67 17.00 25.57
CA PRO A 118 -11.92 17.72 25.34
C PRO A 118 -11.77 18.90 24.36
N ASP A 119 -10.66 19.62 24.45
CA ASP A 119 -10.34 20.74 23.55
C ASP A 119 -10.16 20.28 22.10
N THR A 120 -9.48 19.14 21.86
CA THR A 120 -9.33 18.56 20.51
C THR A 120 -10.69 18.24 19.91
N ILE A 121 -11.53 17.55 20.67
CA ILE A 121 -12.88 17.15 20.24
C ILE A 121 -13.70 18.40 19.91
N GLN A 122 -13.67 19.41 20.79
CA GLN A 122 -14.40 20.65 20.57
C GLN A 122 -13.98 21.36 19.28
N GLN A 123 -12.69 21.44 19.00
CA GLN A 123 -12.17 22.09 17.78
C GLN A 123 -12.55 21.31 16.51
N GLU A 124 -12.47 19.98 16.55
CA GLU A 124 -12.85 19.14 15.42
C GLU A 124 -14.35 19.19 15.15
N ASP A 125 -15.18 19.10 16.19
CA ASP A 125 -16.64 19.22 16.06
C ASP A 125 -17.05 20.59 15.51
N ALA A 126 -16.38 21.66 15.95
CA ALA A 126 -16.59 23.00 15.41
C ALA A 126 -16.25 23.05 13.92
N LEU A 127 -15.06 22.56 13.53
CA LEU A 127 -14.64 22.51 12.12
C LEU A 127 -15.61 21.69 11.26
N LEU A 128 -16.02 20.52 11.73
CA LEU A 128 -16.97 19.65 11.03
C LEU A 128 -18.32 20.33 10.86
N SER A 129 -18.80 21.05 11.87
CA SER A 129 -20.05 21.83 11.79
C SER A 129 -19.98 22.95 10.76
N HIS A 130 -18.80 23.56 10.55
CA HIS A 130 -18.57 24.49 9.44
C HIS A 130 -18.59 23.77 8.09
N ILE A 131 -17.83 22.67 7.96
CA ILE A 131 -17.76 21.89 6.73
C ILE A 131 -19.15 21.40 6.29
N GLN A 132 -19.92 20.81 7.20
CA GLN A 132 -21.27 20.28 6.91
C GLN A 132 -22.20 21.35 6.33
N ARG A 133 -22.15 22.58 6.85
CA ARG A 133 -22.94 23.71 6.32
C ARG A 133 -22.47 24.17 4.94
N LEU A 134 -21.18 24.04 4.64
CA LEU A 134 -20.57 24.54 3.40
C LEU A 134 -20.63 23.55 2.24
N LEU A 135 -20.64 22.24 2.54
CA LEU A 135 -20.60 21.18 1.53
C LEU A 135 -21.63 21.32 0.40
N PRO A 136 -22.92 21.65 0.63
CA PRO A 136 -23.89 21.87 -0.45
C PRO A 136 -23.46 23.00 -1.40
N ARG A 137 -22.90 24.09 -0.85
CA ARG A 137 -22.40 25.22 -1.64
C ARG A 137 -21.19 24.80 -2.48
N LEU A 138 -20.24 24.08 -1.88
CA LEU A 138 -19.03 23.58 -2.58
C LEU A 138 -19.39 22.61 -3.70
N VAL A 139 -20.40 21.74 -3.51
CA VAL A 139 -20.93 20.88 -4.56
C VAL A 139 -21.51 21.70 -5.71
N SER A 140 -22.31 22.72 -5.41
CA SER A 140 -22.87 23.63 -6.43
C SER A 140 -21.77 24.41 -7.15
N GLU A 141 -20.77 24.93 -6.45
CA GLU A 141 -19.62 25.61 -7.05
C GLU A 141 -18.84 24.68 -7.99
N LEU A 142 -18.57 23.45 -7.55
CA LEU A 142 -17.89 22.44 -8.37
C LEU A 142 -18.69 22.08 -9.63
N GLN A 143 -20.02 21.98 -9.53
CA GLN A 143 -20.91 21.76 -10.67
C GLN A 143 -20.94 22.94 -11.64
N GLN A 144 -20.78 24.17 -11.15
CA GLN A 144 -20.72 25.36 -12.01
C GLN A 144 -19.36 25.51 -12.71
N GLN A 145 -18.28 25.08 -12.07
CA GLN A 145 -16.92 25.15 -12.62
C GLN A 145 -16.64 24.13 -13.73
N ARG A 146 -17.52 23.15 -13.96
CA ARG A 146 -17.29 22.08 -14.95
C ARG A 146 -18.56 21.54 -15.56
N ASP A 147 -18.41 20.99 -16.77
CA ASP A 147 -19.43 20.16 -17.37
C ASP A 147 -19.29 18.71 -16.87
N GLY A 148 -20.22 18.25 -16.04
CA GLY A 148 -20.35 16.83 -15.70
C GLY A 148 -20.66 16.51 -14.22
N PRO A 149 -20.94 15.23 -13.94
CA PRO A 149 -21.34 14.74 -12.61
C PRO A 149 -20.24 14.93 -11.56
N VAL A 150 -20.60 15.24 -10.31
CA VAL A 150 -19.69 15.41 -9.14
C VAL A 150 -19.06 14.08 -8.70
N GLN A 151 -19.72 12.98 -9.00
CA GLN A 151 -19.34 11.63 -8.63
C GLN A 151 -17.89 11.28 -9.04
N GLY A 152 -17.22 10.54 -8.15
CA GLY A 152 -15.83 10.09 -8.27
C GLY A 152 -14.78 11.20 -8.15
N SER A 153 -15.17 12.45 -7.92
CA SER A 153 -14.21 13.53 -7.78
C SER A 153 -13.32 13.39 -6.56
N HIS A 154 -12.05 13.75 -6.72
CA HIS A 154 -11.14 14.04 -5.63
C HIS A 154 -10.96 15.55 -5.54
N VAL A 155 -11.66 16.21 -4.63
CA VAL A 155 -11.76 17.67 -4.56
C VAL A 155 -10.85 18.19 -3.46
N TRP A 156 -10.07 19.23 -3.75
CA TRP A 156 -9.29 19.93 -2.74
C TRP A 156 -9.97 21.22 -2.31
N VAL A 157 -10.02 21.45 -1.01
CA VAL A 157 -10.56 22.66 -0.39
C VAL A 157 -9.53 23.18 0.61
N TRP A 158 -9.17 24.45 0.50
CA TRP A 158 -8.31 25.09 1.50
C TRP A 158 -9.13 25.65 2.64
N ILE A 159 -8.59 25.54 3.85
CA ILE A 159 -9.04 26.22 5.05
C ILE A 159 -7.98 27.27 5.37
N ARG A 160 -8.39 28.53 5.39
CA ARG A 160 -7.53 29.68 5.69
C ARG A 160 -8.18 30.55 6.75
N ASP A 161 -7.39 31.41 7.37
CA ASP A 161 -7.94 32.50 8.18
C ASP A 161 -8.63 33.51 7.26
N GLN A 162 -9.74 34.09 7.70
CA GLN A 162 -10.38 35.19 7.01
C GLN A 162 -9.67 36.51 7.36
N ASP A 163 -9.32 37.32 6.35
CA ASP A 163 -8.58 38.59 6.55
C ASP A 163 -9.28 39.55 7.55
N GLU A 164 -10.60 39.64 7.47
CA GLU A 164 -11.41 40.51 8.32
C GLU A 164 -11.77 39.87 9.68
N HIS A 165 -11.76 38.54 9.75
CA HIS A 165 -12.17 37.74 10.91
C HIS A 165 -11.23 36.54 11.10
N PRO A 166 -9.98 36.75 11.56
CA PRO A 166 -8.95 35.70 11.55
C PRO A 166 -9.25 34.50 12.48
N GLN A 167 -10.26 34.64 13.35
CA GLN A 167 -10.78 33.58 14.22
C GLN A 167 -11.81 32.67 13.53
N GLU A 168 -12.28 33.05 12.34
CA GLU A 168 -13.25 32.27 11.56
C GLU A 168 -12.55 31.61 10.35
N PRO A 169 -12.84 30.32 10.09
CA PRO A 169 -12.28 29.63 8.94
C PRO A 169 -12.95 30.07 7.63
N HIS A 170 -12.14 30.48 6.67
CA HIS A 170 -12.52 30.66 5.27
C HIS A 170 -12.22 29.39 4.46
N PHE A 171 -13.15 29.01 3.59
CA PHE A 171 -13.05 27.79 2.77
C PHE A 171 -13.04 28.14 1.29
N GLU A 172 -11.97 27.74 0.61
CA GLU A 172 -11.74 28.00 -0.81
C GLU A 172 -11.70 26.67 -1.58
N LEU A 173 -12.64 26.49 -2.50
CA LEU A 173 -12.60 25.38 -3.46
C LEU A 173 -11.41 25.58 -4.40
N VAL A 174 -10.44 24.67 -4.40
CA VAL A 174 -9.26 24.80 -5.25
C VAL A 174 -9.47 24.16 -6.60
N ALA A 175 -9.74 22.85 -6.64
CA ALA A 175 -9.94 22.13 -7.90
C ALA A 175 -10.36 20.68 -7.67
N ASP A 176 -10.91 20.07 -8.73
CA ASP A 176 -10.91 18.62 -8.90
C ASP A 176 -9.49 18.17 -9.30
N HIS A 177 -8.94 17.27 -8.49
CA HIS A 177 -7.62 16.76 -8.67
C HIS A 177 -7.42 16.09 -10.04
N PHE A 178 -8.25 15.12 -10.40
CA PHE A 178 -8.05 14.35 -11.64
C PHE A 178 -8.54 15.05 -12.88
N ARG A 179 -9.65 15.78 -12.77
CA ARG A 179 -10.26 16.45 -13.93
C ARG A 179 -9.61 17.80 -14.24
N THR A 180 -8.96 18.44 -13.26
CA THR A 180 -8.37 19.78 -13.43
C THR A 180 -6.88 19.79 -13.13
N LEU A 181 -6.45 19.41 -11.92
CA LEU A 181 -5.06 19.63 -11.48
C LEU A 181 -4.03 18.75 -12.20
N VAL A 182 -4.27 17.44 -12.24
CA VAL A 182 -3.30 16.46 -12.75
C VAL A 182 -3.68 15.89 -14.12
N PHE A 183 -4.80 16.35 -14.70
CA PHE A 183 -5.29 15.85 -15.98
C PHE A 183 -4.21 15.80 -17.07
N PRO A 184 -3.38 16.85 -17.28
CA PRO A 184 -2.33 16.82 -18.31
C PRO A 184 -1.24 15.76 -18.07
N GLN A 185 -1.04 15.34 -16.82
CA GLN A 185 -0.05 14.34 -16.42
C GLN A 185 -0.61 12.91 -16.43
N LEU A 186 -1.94 12.75 -16.49
CA LEU A 186 -2.56 11.43 -16.60
C LEU A 186 -2.18 10.76 -17.93
N HIS A 187 -1.92 9.45 -17.86
CA HIS A 187 -1.56 8.64 -19.02
C HIS A 187 -2.72 8.56 -20.01
N VAL A 188 -2.45 8.82 -21.29
CA VAL A 188 -3.46 8.71 -22.36
C VAL A 188 -3.66 7.24 -22.72
N LEU A 189 -4.88 6.74 -22.58
CA LEU A 189 -5.20 5.36 -22.95
C LEU A 189 -5.57 5.29 -24.43
N GLN A 190 -4.79 4.56 -25.21
CA GLN A 190 -5.14 4.22 -26.60
C GLN A 190 -6.40 3.35 -26.62
N ASP A 191 -7.23 3.42 -27.67
CA ASP A 191 -8.51 2.69 -27.74
C ASP A 191 -8.36 1.16 -27.65
N ASP A 192 -7.25 0.62 -28.11
CA ASP A 192 -6.92 -0.82 -28.11
C ASP A 192 -6.19 -1.28 -26.85
N ALA A 193 -5.85 -0.37 -25.92
CA ALA A 193 -5.21 -0.74 -24.67
C ALA A 193 -6.15 -1.55 -23.77
N PHE A 194 -5.73 -2.75 -23.37
CA PHE A 194 -6.45 -3.67 -22.48
C PHE A 194 -7.89 -3.97 -22.96
N PRO A 195 -8.06 -4.58 -24.15
CA PRO A 195 -9.37 -4.70 -24.81
C PRO A 195 -10.39 -5.54 -24.03
N GLU A 196 -9.92 -6.40 -23.13
CA GLU A 196 -10.77 -7.27 -22.30
C GLU A 196 -11.26 -6.59 -21.02
N VAL A 197 -10.73 -5.40 -20.68
CA VAL A 197 -11.10 -4.67 -19.47
C VAL A 197 -12.01 -3.49 -19.82
N PRO A 198 -13.25 -3.43 -19.30
CA PRO A 198 -14.14 -2.33 -19.59
C PRO A 198 -13.60 -1.02 -19.02
N ARG A 199 -13.86 0.07 -19.72
CA ARG A 199 -13.54 1.43 -19.27
C ARG A 199 -14.79 2.08 -18.70
N VAL A 200 -14.66 2.67 -17.53
CA VAL A 200 -15.71 3.47 -16.89
C VAL A 200 -15.19 4.88 -16.68
N ASP A 201 -16.07 5.86 -16.80
CA ASP A 201 -15.75 7.23 -16.37
C ASP A 201 -15.59 7.25 -14.84
N LEU A 202 -14.77 8.17 -14.34
CA LEU A 202 -14.57 8.40 -12.91
C LEU A 202 -15.90 8.58 -12.15
N SER A 203 -16.92 9.14 -12.80
CA SER A 203 -18.27 9.27 -12.24
C SER A 203 -19.02 7.97 -11.99
N ALA A 204 -18.52 6.83 -12.46
CA ALA A 204 -19.00 5.52 -12.05
C ALA A 204 -18.80 5.29 -10.54
N ILE A 205 -17.82 5.95 -9.91
CA ILE A 205 -17.64 5.92 -8.45
C ILE A 205 -18.73 6.77 -7.79
N SER A 206 -19.71 6.08 -7.21
CA SER A 206 -20.87 6.66 -6.53
C SER A 206 -20.66 7.00 -5.06
N GLY A 207 -19.58 6.50 -4.44
CA GLY A 207 -19.31 6.71 -3.03
C GLY A 207 -17.92 6.26 -2.61
N TYR A 208 -17.35 6.94 -1.61
CA TYR A 208 -16.10 6.57 -0.95
C TYR A 208 -16.41 6.07 0.47
N ILE A 209 -15.79 4.96 0.84
CA ILE A 209 -16.11 4.20 2.06
C ILE A 209 -14.99 4.32 3.09
N LEU A 210 -13.77 4.03 2.65
CA LEU A 210 -12.57 4.04 3.47
C LEU A 210 -11.38 4.28 2.55
N GLN A 211 -10.36 4.95 3.04
CA GLN A 211 -9.14 5.18 2.30
C GLN A 211 -7.94 4.62 3.08
N PRO A 212 -7.65 3.30 3.03
CA PRO A 212 -6.56 2.68 3.80
C PRO A 212 -5.16 3.18 3.41
N ASP A 213 -4.99 3.62 2.16
CA ASP A 213 -3.77 4.28 1.68
C ASP A 213 -4.15 5.45 0.75
N ARG A 214 -3.24 6.40 0.48
CA ARG A 214 -3.49 7.49 -0.48
C ARG A 214 -3.82 6.98 -1.89
N GLN A 215 -3.35 5.78 -2.24
CA GLN A 215 -3.55 5.15 -3.54
C GLN A 215 -4.78 4.24 -3.59
N ILE A 216 -5.26 3.80 -2.44
CA ILE A 216 -6.26 2.74 -2.34
C ILE A 216 -7.48 3.28 -1.60
N SER A 217 -8.64 3.17 -2.22
CA SER A 217 -9.92 3.51 -1.57
C SER A 217 -10.93 2.39 -1.76
N PHE A 218 -11.65 2.03 -0.71
CA PHE A 218 -12.90 1.30 -0.84
C PHE A 218 -13.97 2.25 -1.37
N VAL A 219 -14.68 1.82 -2.41
CA VAL A 219 -15.67 2.64 -3.11
C VAL A 219 -16.92 1.82 -3.44
N ASP A 220 -18.03 2.50 -3.63
CA ASP A 220 -19.21 1.94 -4.29
C ASP A 220 -19.23 2.45 -5.74
N ALA A 221 -19.31 1.53 -6.71
CA ALA A 221 -19.19 1.85 -8.12
C ALA A 221 -20.33 1.26 -8.97
N ASN A 222 -20.81 2.02 -9.95
CA ASN A 222 -21.79 1.63 -10.95
C ASN A 222 -21.07 1.22 -12.24
N LEU A 223 -20.85 -0.09 -12.41
CA LEU A 223 -20.10 -0.60 -13.58
C LEU A 223 -20.90 -0.57 -14.88
N SER A 224 -22.22 -0.42 -14.81
CA SER A 224 -23.09 -0.34 -15.98
C SER A 224 -24.20 0.68 -15.75
N PRO A 225 -24.67 1.39 -16.79
CA PRO A 225 -25.79 2.32 -16.65
C PRO A 225 -27.02 1.62 -16.07
N GLY A 226 -27.56 2.15 -14.96
CA GLY A 226 -28.76 1.60 -14.30
C GLY A 226 -28.53 0.36 -13.44
N SER A 227 -27.29 -0.15 -13.32
CA SER A 227 -26.98 -1.22 -12.35
C SER A 227 -26.94 -0.67 -10.92
N ALA A 228 -27.23 -1.53 -9.95
CA ALA A 228 -26.94 -1.19 -8.55
C ALA A 228 -25.44 -0.99 -8.33
N SER A 229 -25.07 -0.06 -7.45
CA SER A 229 -23.69 0.12 -7.04
C SER A 229 -23.17 -1.15 -6.39
N VAL A 230 -21.95 -1.54 -6.76
CA VAL A 230 -21.22 -2.66 -6.17
C VAL A 230 -19.97 -2.16 -5.45
N ARG A 231 -19.64 -2.81 -4.34
CA ARG A 231 -18.46 -2.47 -3.56
C ARG A 231 -17.19 -2.94 -4.26
N MET A 232 -16.25 -2.02 -4.43
CA MET A 232 -14.98 -2.23 -5.11
C MET A 232 -13.82 -1.61 -4.33
N VAL A 233 -12.62 -1.94 -4.74
CA VAL A 233 -11.40 -1.23 -4.35
C VAL A 233 -10.90 -0.44 -5.55
N PHE A 234 -10.72 0.86 -5.38
CA PHE A 234 -10.16 1.75 -6.36
C PHE A 234 -8.67 1.97 -6.06
N LYS A 235 -7.80 1.54 -6.98
CA LYS A 235 -6.36 1.86 -6.97
C LYS A 235 -6.06 2.97 -7.96
N THR A 236 -5.32 3.97 -7.50
CA THR A 236 -4.85 5.15 -8.25
C THR A 236 -3.40 5.43 -7.87
N CYS A 237 -2.66 6.22 -8.67
CA CYS A 237 -1.31 6.58 -8.26
C CYS A 237 -1.32 7.56 -7.07
N ARG A 238 -0.16 7.67 -6.40
CA ARG A 238 0.05 8.67 -5.36
C ARG A 238 0.15 10.01 -6.08
N PHE A 239 -0.61 11.00 -5.68
CA PHE A 239 -0.41 12.34 -6.18
C PHE A 239 -0.02 13.27 -5.05
N SER A 240 0.76 14.30 -5.39
CA SER A 240 1.16 15.31 -4.42
C SER A 240 -0.02 16.18 -4.02
N THR A 241 0.01 16.73 -2.80
CA THR A 241 -1.04 17.62 -2.31
C THR A 241 -0.91 19.01 -2.97
N PRO A 242 -1.99 19.81 -3.03
CA PRO A 242 -1.95 21.14 -3.64
C PRO A 242 -0.81 22.03 -3.13
N PRO A 243 -0.42 22.08 -1.84
CA PRO A 243 0.78 22.84 -1.44
C PRO A 243 2.06 22.37 -2.13
N MET A 244 2.20 21.07 -2.41
CA MET A 244 3.36 20.57 -3.16
C MET A 244 3.28 20.89 -4.66
N ILE A 245 2.07 21.03 -5.21
CA ILE A 245 1.84 21.32 -6.62
C ILE A 245 1.88 22.83 -6.89
N LEU A 246 1.39 23.63 -5.94
CA LEU A 246 1.16 25.07 -6.07
C LEU A 246 2.25 25.90 -5.41
N GLU A 247 2.97 25.37 -4.40
CA GLU A 247 4.06 26.07 -3.74
C GLU A 247 5.41 25.50 -4.16
N GLU A 248 6.28 26.40 -4.61
CA GLU A 248 7.58 26.17 -5.24
C GLU A 248 8.56 25.46 -4.31
N ASN A 249 8.47 24.15 -4.15
CA ASN A 249 9.61 23.36 -3.70
C ASN A 249 10.41 22.92 -4.93
N PRO A 250 11.56 23.56 -5.24
CA PRO A 250 12.42 23.07 -6.31
C PRO A 250 12.81 21.62 -6.00
N VAL A 251 12.46 20.71 -6.89
CA VAL A 251 13.12 19.40 -6.95
C VAL A 251 14.62 19.70 -7.08
N ARG A 252 15.44 19.21 -6.14
CA ARG A 252 16.89 19.45 -6.15
C ARG A 252 17.45 19.14 -7.55
N GLY A 253 17.95 20.17 -8.25
CA GLY A 253 18.53 20.04 -9.59
C GLY A 253 17.63 20.40 -10.77
N VAL A 254 16.36 20.82 -10.56
CA VAL A 254 15.50 21.37 -11.62
C VAL A 254 15.29 22.86 -11.37
N SER A 255 15.63 23.68 -12.37
CA SER A 255 15.57 25.15 -12.28
C SER A 255 14.14 25.71 -12.22
N ASP A 256 13.13 24.91 -12.60
CA ASP A 256 11.72 25.26 -12.50
C ASP A 256 10.96 24.19 -11.65
N PRO A 257 10.50 24.56 -10.43
CA PRO A 257 9.71 23.68 -9.56
C PRO A 257 8.46 23.09 -10.23
N LYS A 258 7.79 23.83 -11.12
CA LYS A 258 6.57 23.37 -11.80
C LYS A 258 6.88 22.25 -12.79
N VAL A 259 8.01 22.36 -13.48
CA VAL A 259 8.50 21.29 -14.37
C VAL A 259 8.90 20.05 -13.57
N GLY A 260 9.58 20.23 -12.43
CA GLY A 260 9.94 19.14 -11.53
C GLY A 260 8.74 18.36 -11.00
N MET A 261 7.70 19.07 -10.55
CA MET A 261 6.45 18.45 -10.06
C MET A 261 5.68 17.73 -11.17
N ALA A 262 5.55 18.33 -12.36
CA ALA A 262 4.88 17.68 -13.48
C ALA A 262 5.60 16.38 -13.91
N LEU A 263 6.94 16.37 -13.89
CA LEU A 263 7.73 15.16 -14.14
C LEU A 263 7.52 14.10 -13.05
N HIS A 264 7.42 14.51 -11.79
CA HIS A 264 7.19 13.62 -10.66
C HIS A 264 5.82 12.93 -10.74
N GLU A 265 4.75 13.69 -10.99
CA GLU A 265 3.41 13.13 -11.17
C GLU A 265 3.33 12.22 -12.40
N ARG A 266 4.00 12.61 -13.49
CA ARG A 266 4.09 11.76 -14.68
C ARG A 266 4.75 10.42 -14.37
N ARG A 267 5.87 10.39 -13.63
CA ARG A 267 6.54 9.15 -13.23
C ARG A 267 5.63 8.25 -12.40
N ARG A 268 4.92 8.81 -11.41
CA ARG A 268 3.99 8.03 -10.59
C ARG A 268 2.84 7.44 -11.42
N GLN A 269 2.39 8.16 -12.43
CA GLN A 269 1.38 7.66 -13.35
C GLN A 269 1.94 6.61 -14.32
N GLU A 270 3.18 6.75 -14.76
CA GLU A 270 3.90 5.72 -15.51
C GLU A 270 4.04 4.44 -14.69
N MET A 271 4.36 4.53 -13.38
CA MET A 271 4.41 3.37 -12.48
C MET A 271 3.07 2.65 -12.41
N LEU A 272 1.96 3.38 -12.22
CA LEU A 272 0.60 2.83 -12.23
C LEU A 272 0.26 2.12 -13.55
N TYR A 273 0.57 2.75 -14.68
CA TYR A 273 0.33 2.16 -16.01
C TYR A 273 1.22 0.94 -16.28
N ASN A 274 2.47 0.97 -15.84
CA ASN A 274 3.40 -0.14 -15.98
C ASN A 274 2.94 -1.34 -15.15
N GLU A 275 2.50 -1.14 -13.91
CA GLU A 275 1.92 -2.22 -13.09
C GLU A 275 0.71 -2.86 -13.78
N LEU A 276 -0.20 -2.05 -14.33
CA LEU A 276 -1.34 -2.55 -15.10
C LEU A 276 -0.90 -3.38 -16.32
N THR A 277 0.15 -2.93 -17.01
CA THR A 277 0.74 -3.62 -18.15
C THR A 277 1.38 -4.95 -17.75
N GLU A 278 2.10 -5.00 -16.63
CA GLU A 278 2.69 -6.24 -16.12
C GLU A 278 1.60 -7.22 -15.66
N THR A 279 0.58 -6.73 -14.93
CA THR A 279 -0.59 -7.52 -14.53
C THR A 279 -1.26 -8.19 -15.74
N ALA A 280 -1.41 -7.45 -16.84
CA ALA A 280 -1.97 -8.00 -18.09
C ALA A 280 -1.14 -9.08 -18.76
N LYS A 281 0.18 -9.14 -18.50
CA LYS A 281 1.06 -10.21 -19.02
C LYS A 281 0.95 -11.48 -18.18
N VAL A 282 0.75 -11.32 -16.87
CA VAL A 282 0.75 -12.41 -15.89
C VAL A 282 -0.65 -12.86 -15.46
N GLN A 283 -1.71 -12.29 -16.02
CA GLN A 283 -3.06 -12.80 -15.82
C GLN A 283 -3.21 -14.26 -16.31
N SER A 284 -4.28 -14.92 -15.84
CA SER A 284 -4.75 -16.29 -16.16
C SER A 284 -4.49 -17.38 -15.12
N HIS A 285 -3.79 -17.09 -14.02
CA HIS A 285 -3.54 -18.08 -12.96
C HIS A 285 -4.47 -17.86 -11.74
N PRO A 286 -5.02 -18.92 -11.13
CA PRO A 286 -5.92 -18.79 -9.97
C PRO A 286 -5.28 -18.11 -8.74
N ASN A 287 -3.96 -18.14 -8.61
CA ASN A 287 -3.20 -17.57 -7.49
C ASN A 287 -2.45 -16.26 -7.83
N VAL A 288 -2.71 -15.67 -8.99
CA VAL A 288 -2.21 -14.36 -9.41
C VAL A 288 -3.38 -13.38 -9.45
N MET A 289 -3.16 -12.12 -9.09
CA MET A 289 -4.18 -11.08 -9.19
C MET A 289 -4.83 -11.10 -10.58
N PRO A 290 -6.18 -11.23 -10.67
CA PRO A 290 -6.85 -11.14 -11.96
C PRO A 290 -6.80 -9.71 -12.47
N MET A 291 -7.04 -9.54 -13.78
CA MET A 291 -7.19 -8.21 -14.36
C MET A 291 -8.22 -7.37 -13.61
N PRO A 292 -8.05 -6.04 -13.60
CA PRO A 292 -9.04 -5.14 -13.03
C PRO A 292 -10.44 -5.40 -13.58
N VAL A 293 -11.43 -5.18 -12.74
CA VAL A 293 -12.83 -5.27 -13.14
C VAL A 293 -13.19 -4.16 -14.12
N ALA A 294 -12.61 -2.96 -13.95
CA ALA A 294 -12.74 -1.87 -14.88
C ALA A 294 -11.56 -0.88 -14.75
N LEU A 295 -11.17 -0.25 -15.86
CA LEU A 295 -10.29 0.91 -15.85
C LEU A 295 -11.11 2.17 -15.60
N VAL A 296 -10.67 3.00 -14.67
CA VAL A 296 -11.31 4.27 -14.34
C VAL A 296 -10.62 5.38 -15.10
N THR A 297 -11.40 6.15 -15.83
CA THR A 297 -10.88 7.15 -16.77
C THR A 297 -11.56 8.50 -16.61
N VAL A 298 -10.93 9.54 -17.14
CA VAL A 298 -11.54 10.85 -17.37
C VAL A 298 -11.33 11.22 -18.83
N THR A 299 -12.37 11.77 -19.47
CA THR A 299 -12.31 12.16 -20.88
C THR A 299 -12.37 13.68 -21.00
N ALA A 300 -11.41 14.27 -21.72
CA ALA A 300 -11.43 15.70 -22.02
C ALA A 300 -12.42 16.04 -23.14
N PRO A 301 -12.81 17.32 -23.30
CA PRO A 301 -13.66 17.77 -24.41
C PRO A 301 -13.12 17.43 -25.81
N ASN A 302 -11.79 17.32 -25.96
CA ASN A 302 -11.13 16.88 -27.19
C ASN A 302 -11.19 15.35 -27.43
N ARG A 303 -11.88 14.61 -26.56
CA ARG A 303 -12.03 13.14 -26.54
C ARG A 303 -10.78 12.35 -26.12
N ASP A 304 -9.77 12.99 -25.56
CA ASP A 304 -8.65 12.26 -24.95
C ASP A 304 -9.12 11.57 -23.66
N THR A 305 -9.16 10.23 -23.67
CA THR A 305 -9.43 9.43 -22.48
C THR A 305 -8.13 9.14 -21.73
N ARG A 306 -8.08 9.51 -20.46
CA ARG A 306 -6.89 9.36 -19.62
C ARG A 306 -7.15 8.45 -18.43
N LEU A 307 -6.19 7.59 -18.12
CA LEU A 307 -6.23 6.67 -16.99
C LEU A 307 -6.18 7.48 -15.69
N VAL A 308 -7.11 7.21 -14.78
CA VAL A 308 -7.05 7.67 -13.39
C VAL A 308 -6.55 6.55 -12.50
N GLY A 309 -7.06 5.34 -12.74
CA GLY A 309 -6.77 4.16 -11.93
C GLY A 309 -7.63 2.99 -12.37
N TRP A 310 -7.87 2.02 -11.49
CA TRP A 310 -8.70 0.86 -11.80
C TRP A 310 -9.48 0.36 -10.59
N LEU A 311 -10.57 -0.36 -10.88
CA LEU A 311 -11.41 -1.02 -9.89
C LEU A 311 -11.03 -2.50 -9.80
N GLN A 312 -10.75 -2.95 -8.60
CA GLN A 312 -10.54 -4.35 -8.24
C GLN A 312 -11.69 -4.85 -7.36
N ARG A 313 -11.90 -6.16 -7.36
CA ARG A 313 -12.74 -6.80 -6.34
C ARG A 313 -12.10 -6.60 -4.95
N PRO A 314 -12.92 -6.42 -3.90
CA PRO A 314 -12.40 -6.41 -2.54
C PRO A 314 -11.94 -7.82 -2.16
N TYR A 315 -10.71 -7.93 -1.63
CA TYR A 315 -10.14 -9.16 -1.09
C TYR A 315 -9.81 -8.96 0.39
N MET A 316 -9.31 -10.01 1.05
CA MET A 316 -8.85 -9.94 2.44
C MET A 316 -7.32 -9.88 2.49
N SER A 317 -6.74 -9.00 3.31
CA SER A 317 -5.28 -8.89 3.42
C SER A 317 -4.74 -10.04 4.27
N TRP A 318 -3.65 -10.67 3.83
CA TRP A 318 -2.97 -11.69 4.63
C TRP A 318 -2.25 -11.09 5.84
N GLU A 319 -1.52 -9.99 5.65
CA GLU A 319 -0.66 -9.40 6.68
C GLU A 319 -1.41 -8.92 7.92
N THR A 320 -2.61 -8.37 7.74
CA THR A 320 -3.50 -7.96 8.85
C THR A 320 -4.05 -9.14 9.66
N HIS A 321 -3.94 -10.34 9.12
CA HIS A 321 -4.52 -11.55 9.65
C HIS A 321 -3.42 -12.44 10.19
N ASP A 322 -2.91 -12.07 11.36
CA ASP A 322 -2.13 -12.99 12.18
C ASP A 322 -2.94 -14.28 12.51
N LYS A 323 -4.26 -14.22 12.32
CA LYS A 323 -5.24 -15.30 12.46
C LYS A 323 -6.02 -15.48 11.16
N ILE A 324 -6.16 -16.73 10.71
CA ILE A 324 -7.00 -17.05 9.56
C ILE A 324 -8.48 -16.90 9.97
N PRO A 325 -9.30 -16.16 9.21
CA PRO A 325 -10.70 -15.92 9.59
C PRO A 325 -11.47 -17.22 9.81
N GLY A 326 -12.14 -17.33 10.96
CA GLY A 326 -12.94 -18.50 11.31
C GLY A 326 -12.13 -19.74 11.72
N VAL A 327 -10.82 -19.63 11.89
CA VAL A 327 -9.94 -20.73 12.30
C VAL A 327 -9.19 -20.33 13.58
N GLU A 328 -9.22 -21.20 14.59
CA GLU A 328 -8.54 -20.95 15.86
C GLU A 328 -7.01 -21.05 15.69
N PRO A 329 -6.23 -20.02 16.07
CA PRO A 329 -4.77 -20.03 15.92
C PRO A 329 -4.09 -21.17 16.68
N GLY A 330 -2.98 -21.67 16.13
CA GLY A 330 -2.18 -22.69 16.82
C GLY A 330 -2.75 -24.11 16.75
N THR A 331 -3.90 -24.29 16.10
CA THR A 331 -4.55 -25.61 15.96
C THR A 331 -4.03 -26.38 14.73
N PRO A 332 -4.26 -27.70 14.65
CA PRO A 332 -3.98 -28.46 13.43
C PRO A 332 -4.72 -27.93 12.20
N GLU A 333 -5.91 -27.35 12.38
CA GLU A 333 -6.68 -26.72 11.30
C GLU A 333 -6.01 -25.44 10.78
N ASP A 334 -5.51 -24.57 11.68
CA ASP A 334 -4.69 -23.40 11.29
C ASP A 334 -3.47 -23.82 10.48
N ALA A 335 -2.73 -24.82 10.96
CA ALA A 335 -1.58 -25.36 10.22
C ALA A 335 -1.97 -25.90 8.84
N HIS A 336 -3.12 -26.56 8.71
CA HIS A 336 -3.62 -27.05 7.43
C HIS A 336 -3.88 -25.90 6.45
N TRP A 337 -4.58 -24.85 6.88
CA TRP A 337 -4.88 -23.69 6.03
C TRP A 337 -3.61 -22.92 5.63
N ARG A 338 -2.66 -22.73 6.54
CA ARG A 338 -1.38 -22.08 6.21
C ARG A 338 -0.59 -22.86 5.19
N MET A 339 -0.54 -24.19 5.30
CA MET A 339 0.13 -25.04 4.30
C MET A 339 -0.57 -24.98 2.94
N ARG A 340 -1.92 -24.91 2.92
CA ARG A 340 -2.67 -24.71 1.68
C ARG A 340 -2.36 -23.34 1.04
N TYR A 341 -2.31 -22.27 1.82
CA TYR A 341 -1.96 -20.94 1.29
C TYR A 341 -0.49 -20.81 0.89
N ALA A 342 0.42 -21.48 1.59
CA ALA A 342 1.82 -21.61 1.17
C ALA A 342 1.93 -22.33 -0.19
N LYS A 343 1.11 -23.36 -0.42
CA LYS A 343 1.01 -24.01 -1.73
C LYS A 343 0.48 -23.06 -2.80
N ASP A 344 -0.63 -22.36 -2.55
CA ASP A 344 -1.18 -21.36 -3.47
C ASP A 344 -0.13 -20.29 -3.85
N PHE A 345 0.63 -19.81 -2.87
CA PHE A 345 1.72 -18.86 -3.07
C PHE A 345 2.81 -19.43 -3.98
N VAL A 346 3.32 -20.63 -3.70
CA VAL A 346 4.37 -21.26 -4.52
C VAL A 346 3.88 -21.55 -5.94
N GLN A 347 2.62 -21.94 -6.12
CA GLN A 347 2.03 -22.12 -7.44
C GLN A 347 1.98 -20.81 -8.25
N ALA A 348 1.72 -19.67 -7.58
CA ALA A 348 1.84 -18.36 -8.23
C ALA A 348 3.28 -18.08 -8.69
N ILE A 349 4.27 -18.35 -7.84
CA ILE A 349 5.69 -18.15 -8.16
C ILE A 349 6.15 -19.05 -9.31
N GLU A 350 5.78 -20.33 -9.28
CA GLU A 350 6.06 -21.29 -10.35
C GLU A 350 5.49 -20.78 -11.68
N PHE A 351 4.22 -20.38 -11.70
CA PHE A 351 3.59 -19.85 -12.89
C PHE A 351 4.31 -18.59 -13.41
N LEU A 352 4.69 -17.66 -12.55
CA LEU A 352 5.42 -16.46 -12.96
C LEU A 352 6.77 -16.80 -13.60
N ILE A 353 7.55 -17.71 -12.99
CA ILE A 353 8.88 -18.05 -13.48
C ILE A 353 8.80 -18.91 -14.75
N ARG A 354 8.05 -20.02 -14.69
CA ARG A 354 8.04 -21.06 -15.73
C ARG A 354 7.21 -20.68 -16.94
N GLU A 355 6.02 -20.12 -16.73
CA GLU A 355 5.09 -19.82 -17.83
C GLU A 355 5.26 -18.40 -18.37
N LYS A 356 5.70 -17.46 -17.53
CA LYS A 356 5.80 -16.04 -17.91
C LYS A 356 7.23 -15.50 -18.01
N GLY A 357 8.24 -16.24 -17.53
CA GLY A 357 9.62 -15.74 -17.47
C GLY A 357 9.73 -14.46 -16.63
N TYR A 358 8.85 -14.29 -15.65
CA TYR A 358 8.71 -13.09 -14.83
C TYR A 358 9.24 -13.35 -13.41
N TYR A 359 10.15 -12.50 -12.96
CA TYR A 359 10.73 -12.55 -11.62
C TYR A 359 10.21 -11.37 -10.81
N HIS A 360 9.33 -11.65 -9.86
CA HIS A 360 8.63 -10.62 -9.08
C HIS A 360 9.59 -9.82 -8.20
N SER A 361 9.49 -8.50 -8.25
CA SER A 361 10.49 -7.62 -7.63
C SER A 361 10.29 -7.34 -6.15
N ASP A 362 9.09 -7.59 -5.63
CA ASP A 362 8.75 -7.39 -4.22
C ASP A 362 7.89 -8.54 -3.68
N ILE A 363 8.50 -9.73 -3.58
CA ILE A 363 7.85 -10.88 -2.95
C ILE A 363 7.86 -10.69 -1.44
N ALA A 364 6.66 -10.57 -0.87
CA ALA A 364 6.44 -10.47 0.57
C ALA A 364 5.00 -10.88 0.93
N ALA A 365 4.77 -11.22 2.18
CA ALA A 365 3.47 -11.63 2.73
C ALA A 365 2.44 -10.49 2.65
N HIS A 366 2.88 -9.24 2.75
CA HIS A 366 2.01 -8.07 2.58
C HIS A 366 1.52 -7.86 1.13
N ASN A 367 2.24 -8.44 0.17
CA ASN A 367 1.85 -8.52 -1.24
C ASN A 367 1.07 -9.80 -1.54
N THR A 368 0.32 -10.31 -0.54
CA THR A 368 -0.62 -11.42 -0.72
C THR A 368 -2.00 -11.12 -0.15
N LEU A 369 -3.02 -11.66 -0.80
CA LEU A 369 -4.43 -11.51 -0.42
C LEU A 369 -5.13 -12.86 -0.37
N LEU A 370 -6.24 -12.95 0.35
CA LEU A 370 -7.17 -14.07 0.29
C LEU A 370 -8.43 -13.67 -0.46
N THR A 371 -8.89 -14.55 -1.37
CA THR A 371 -10.11 -14.29 -2.15
C THR A 371 -11.37 -14.22 -1.29
N GLU A 372 -11.42 -15.06 -0.26
CA GLU A 372 -12.51 -15.20 0.72
C GLU A 372 -11.99 -16.00 1.92
N PRO A 373 -12.73 -16.07 3.04
CA PRO A 373 -12.40 -16.96 4.14
C PRO A 373 -12.38 -18.45 3.73
N PRO A 374 -11.76 -19.32 4.55
CA PRO A 374 -11.99 -20.76 4.47
C PRO A 374 -13.49 -21.13 4.37
N PRO A 375 -13.86 -22.23 3.67
CA PRO A 375 -12.97 -23.22 3.08
C PRO A 375 -12.61 -23.00 1.60
N ASN A 376 -13.20 -21.99 0.97
CA ASN A 376 -13.10 -21.77 -0.48
C ASN A 376 -12.02 -20.74 -0.86
N GLY A 377 -11.51 -20.01 0.13
CA GLY A 377 -10.41 -19.08 -0.04
C GLY A 377 -9.18 -19.69 -0.72
N ARG A 378 -8.51 -18.85 -1.52
CA ARG A 378 -7.17 -19.08 -2.04
C ARG A 378 -6.32 -17.84 -1.84
N LEU A 379 -5.02 -18.04 -1.77
CA LEU A 379 -4.06 -16.95 -1.75
C LEU A 379 -3.80 -16.43 -3.17
N LEU A 380 -3.76 -15.10 -3.30
CA LEU A 380 -3.38 -14.36 -4.50
C LEU A 380 -2.08 -13.59 -4.25
N LEU A 381 -1.15 -13.67 -5.18
CA LEU A 381 -0.01 -12.76 -5.28
C LEU A 381 -0.43 -11.48 -6.01
N ILE A 382 0.02 -10.33 -5.49
CA ILE A 382 -0.36 -9.00 -5.99
C ILE A 382 0.87 -8.09 -6.11
N ASP A 383 0.63 -6.85 -6.54
CA ASP A 383 1.60 -5.75 -6.60
C ASP A 383 2.77 -5.98 -7.56
N TYR A 384 2.43 -5.97 -8.86
CA TYR A 384 3.38 -6.18 -9.97
C TYR A 384 4.15 -4.92 -10.35
N GLU A 385 4.26 -3.96 -9.43
CA GLU A 385 5.06 -2.76 -9.63
C GLU A 385 6.55 -3.13 -9.65
N ARG A 386 7.26 -2.68 -10.69
CA ARG A 386 8.71 -2.89 -10.77
C ARG A 386 9.43 -1.87 -9.91
N VAL A 387 9.98 -2.32 -8.79
CA VAL A 387 10.89 -1.51 -7.97
C VAL A 387 12.26 -1.43 -8.65
N SER A 388 12.93 -0.29 -8.55
CA SER A 388 14.24 -0.04 -9.18
C SER A 388 15.42 -0.57 -8.37
N TYR A 389 15.16 -1.25 -7.26
CA TYR A 389 16.14 -1.80 -6.34
C TYR A 389 15.70 -3.17 -5.84
N TYR A 390 16.63 -3.92 -5.26
CA TYR A 390 16.31 -5.19 -4.63
C TYR A 390 15.66 -4.97 -3.27
N LEU A 391 14.56 -5.69 -3.00
CA LEU A 391 13.84 -5.62 -1.73
C LEU A 391 13.46 -7.03 -1.28
N ASN A 392 13.65 -7.31 0.01
CA ASN A 392 13.11 -8.47 0.70
C ASN A 392 12.45 -7.98 2.00
N SER A 393 11.16 -7.72 1.96
CA SER A 393 10.49 -7.05 3.09
C SER A 393 10.29 -7.96 4.30
N ASP A 394 10.20 -9.28 4.10
CA ASP A 394 9.99 -10.26 5.16
C ASP A 394 11.29 -10.83 5.77
N GLY A 395 12.46 -10.36 5.33
CA GLY A 395 13.71 -10.83 5.87
C GLY A 395 14.92 -9.98 5.46
N PRO A 396 16.13 -10.49 5.64
CA PRO A 396 17.34 -9.74 5.31
C PRO A 396 17.54 -9.64 3.79
N GLU A 397 18.46 -8.77 3.38
CA GLU A 397 18.89 -8.74 1.99
C GLU A 397 19.56 -10.07 1.59
N ALA A 398 19.35 -10.51 0.34
CA ALA A 398 20.05 -11.68 -0.17
C ALA A 398 21.56 -11.38 -0.23
N PRO A 399 22.42 -12.36 0.09
CA PRO A 399 23.87 -12.17 0.08
C PRO A 399 24.42 -11.57 -1.22
N GLU A 400 23.93 -12.00 -2.38
CA GLU A 400 24.36 -11.49 -3.69
C GLU A 400 23.92 -10.04 -3.97
N ALA A 401 22.85 -9.58 -3.34
CA ALA A 401 22.29 -8.24 -3.49
C ALA A 401 22.92 -7.20 -2.55
N ASN A 402 23.66 -7.66 -1.54
CA ASN A 402 24.38 -6.80 -0.61
C ASN A 402 25.52 -6.04 -1.34
N GLU A 403 25.63 -4.73 -1.10
CA GLU A 403 26.62 -3.83 -1.70
C GLU A 403 28.08 -4.24 -1.44
N ARG A 404 28.32 -5.04 -0.38
CA ARG A 404 29.63 -5.54 0.06
C ARG A 404 29.92 -6.96 -0.41
N SER A 405 29.00 -7.57 -1.15
CA SER A 405 29.23 -8.87 -1.76
C SER A 405 29.67 -8.70 -3.21
N GLN A 406 30.59 -9.55 -3.67
CA GLN A 406 30.84 -9.73 -5.08
C GLN A 406 30.06 -10.96 -5.54
N ALA A 407 29.04 -10.73 -6.36
CA ALA A 407 28.31 -11.77 -7.05
C ALA A 407 28.87 -11.91 -8.47
N GLY A 408 29.33 -13.10 -8.84
CA GLY A 408 29.89 -13.37 -10.16
C GLY A 408 29.49 -14.75 -10.66
N SER A 409 29.23 -14.86 -11.95
CA SER A 409 29.03 -16.15 -12.60
C SER A 409 30.39 -16.74 -12.97
N ASP A 410 30.62 -18.01 -12.65
CA ASP A 410 31.81 -18.68 -13.15
C ASP A 410 31.68 -19.07 -14.64
N LYS A 411 32.69 -19.77 -15.18
CA LYS A 411 32.71 -20.22 -16.58
C LYS A 411 31.54 -21.15 -16.96
N SER A 412 30.83 -21.69 -15.96
CA SER A 412 29.67 -22.55 -16.12
C SER A 412 28.35 -21.80 -15.87
N ASN A 413 28.37 -20.46 -15.82
CA ASN A 413 27.22 -19.61 -15.48
C ASN A 413 26.65 -19.85 -14.08
N ILE A 414 27.43 -20.41 -13.17
CA ILE A 414 27.01 -20.66 -11.78
C ILE A 414 27.28 -19.40 -10.96
N LEU A 415 26.22 -18.83 -10.37
CA LEU A 415 26.34 -17.69 -9.46
C LEU A 415 27.11 -18.08 -8.20
N LYS A 416 28.19 -17.36 -7.93
CA LYS A 416 28.99 -17.45 -6.70
C LYS A 416 29.00 -16.11 -5.98
N VAL A 417 28.91 -16.16 -4.66
CA VAL A 417 28.89 -14.97 -3.79
C VAL A 417 30.10 -15.02 -2.87
N SER A 418 30.94 -14.00 -2.94
CA SER A 418 32.03 -13.81 -1.99
C SER A 418 31.86 -12.47 -1.27
N GLN A 419 31.90 -12.47 0.06
CA GLN A 419 31.94 -11.23 0.82
C GLN A 419 33.25 -10.51 0.57
N THR A 420 33.15 -9.21 0.34
CA THR A 420 34.29 -8.31 0.23
C THR A 420 34.18 -7.28 1.35
N GLY A 421 35.30 -6.96 2.01
CA GLY A 421 35.32 -5.95 3.08
C GLY A 421 35.12 -4.51 2.59
N SER A 422 34.72 -4.31 1.34
CA SER A 422 34.58 -3.01 0.68
C SER A 422 33.27 -2.99 -0.10
N ILE A 423 32.72 -1.79 -0.35
CA ILE A 423 31.56 -1.64 -1.24
C ILE A 423 32.06 -1.88 -2.67
N VAL A 424 31.48 -2.88 -3.35
CA VAL A 424 31.88 -3.28 -4.71
C VAL A 424 30.73 -3.12 -5.72
N GLN A 425 29.50 -2.90 -5.25
CA GLN A 425 28.32 -2.75 -6.09
C GLN A 425 27.68 -1.37 -5.92
N ASP A 426 27.16 -0.78 -7.01
CA ASP A 426 26.32 0.41 -6.93
C ASP A 426 24.96 -0.01 -6.33
N PRO A 427 24.60 0.47 -5.12
CA PRO A 427 23.34 0.10 -4.47
C PRO A 427 22.11 0.59 -5.25
N ASN A 428 22.28 1.49 -6.22
CA ASN A 428 21.18 2.04 -7.02
C ASN A 428 20.83 1.21 -8.26
N VAL A 429 21.57 0.12 -8.54
CA VAL A 429 21.30 -0.75 -9.70
C VAL A 429 20.70 -2.07 -9.23
N ASP A 430 19.43 -2.32 -9.58
CA ASP A 430 18.76 -3.59 -9.31
C ASP A 430 19.61 -4.78 -9.81
N ILE A 431 19.90 -5.71 -8.91
CA ILE A 431 20.61 -6.95 -9.21
C ILE A 431 19.94 -7.77 -10.32
N ARG A 432 18.61 -7.66 -10.49
CA ARG A 432 17.88 -8.37 -11.55
C ARG A 432 18.30 -7.92 -12.95
N ILE A 433 18.70 -6.65 -13.11
CA ILE A 433 19.24 -6.13 -14.37
C ILE A 433 20.59 -6.78 -14.68
N ARG A 434 21.42 -7.00 -13.65
CA ARG A 434 22.74 -7.65 -13.78
C ARG A 434 22.62 -9.14 -14.06
N LEU A 435 21.61 -9.79 -13.48
CA LEU A 435 21.35 -11.22 -13.63
C LEU A 435 20.40 -11.55 -14.80
N LYS A 436 20.03 -10.57 -15.65
CA LYS A 436 19.05 -10.76 -16.74
C LYS A 436 19.36 -11.93 -17.68
N ASP A 437 20.65 -12.23 -17.87
CA ASP A 437 21.14 -13.28 -18.76
C ASP A 437 21.42 -14.61 -18.00
N HIS A 438 21.02 -14.68 -16.72
CA HIS A 438 21.25 -15.80 -15.80
C HIS A 438 19.92 -16.23 -15.13
N PRO A 439 19.03 -16.93 -15.85
CA PRO A 439 17.69 -17.28 -15.35
C PRO A 439 17.70 -18.11 -14.06
N ASP A 440 18.63 -19.04 -13.91
CA ASP A 440 18.78 -19.85 -12.69
C ASP A 440 19.15 -18.99 -11.48
N ALA A 441 19.96 -17.95 -11.68
CA ALA A 441 20.35 -17.01 -10.63
C ALA A 441 19.16 -16.12 -10.23
N LEU A 442 18.37 -15.65 -11.20
CA LEU A 442 17.14 -14.90 -10.94
C LEU A 442 16.10 -15.75 -10.21
N GLU A 443 15.96 -17.03 -10.59
CA GLU A 443 15.09 -17.96 -9.89
C GLU A 443 15.55 -18.14 -8.44
N ARG A 444 16.83 -18.43 -8.21
CA ARG A 444 17.37 -18.60 -6.85
C ARG A 444 17.30 -17.34 -5.98
N LEU A 445 17.38 -16.16 -6.59
CA LEU A 445 17.12 -14.89 -5.91
C LEU A 445 15.64 -14.76 -5.53
N THR A 446 14.74 -15.13 -6.45
CA THR A 446 13.28 -15.13 -6.22
C THR A 446 12.89 -16.15 -5.15
N ILE A 447 13.56 -17.32 -5.12
CA ILE A 447 13.40 -18.36 -4.09
C ILE A 447 13.84 -17.85 -2.72
N PHE A 448 14.87 -17.03 -2.62
CA PHE A 448 15.29 -16.44 -1.35
C PHE A 448 14.17 -15.60 -0.70
N ASN A 449 13.57 -14.67 -1.45
CA ASN A 449 12.41 -13.90 -0.97
C ASN A 449 11.19 -14.78 -0.71
N SER A 450 11.01 -15.82 -1.51
CA SER A 450 9.93 -16.79 -1.31
C SER A 450 10.11 -17.54 0.01
N GLY A 451 11.35 -17.87 0.40
CA GLY A 451 11.66 -18.53 1.67
C GLY A 451 11.27 -17.71 2.89
N THR A 452 11.61 -16.42 2.92
CA THR A 452 11.23 -15.50 4.01
C THR A 452 9.73 -15.28 4.07
N THR A 453 9.09 -15.12 2.90
CA THR A 453 7.63 -15.00 2.79
C THR A 453 6.92 -16.27 3.27
N LEU A 454 7.40 -17.45 2.86
CA LEU A 454 6.87 -18.74 3.30
C LEU A 454 7.02 -18.94 4.80
N ALA A 455 8.17 -18.57 5.37
CA ALA A 455 8.39 -18.60 6.81
C ALA A 455 7.34 -17.78 7.55
N ARG A 456 6.99 -16.59 7.03
CA ARG A 456 5.94 -15.73 7.58
C ARG A 456 4.53 -16.31 7.40
N ILE A 457 4.20 -16.84 6.22
CA ILE A 457 2.89 -17.48 5.97
C ILE A 457 2.69 -18.70 6.90
N LEU A 458 3.70 -19.56 7.00
CA LEU A 458 3.68 -20.79 7.80
C LEU A 458 3.93 -20.53 9.30
N LYS A 459 4.35 -19.32 9.68
CA LYS A 459 4.83 -18.97 11.02
C LYS A 459 5.90 -19.96 11.51
N CYS A 460 6.86 -20.31 10.66
CA CYS A 460 7.98 -21.16 11.06
C CYS A 460 9.28 -20.37 11.08
N ARG A 461 10.14 -20.62 12.06
CA ARG A 461 11.39 -19.89 12.20
C ARG A 461 12.45 -20.39 11.22
N VAL A 462 13.19 -19.46 10.61
CA VAL A 462 14.36 -19.72 9.76
C VAL A 462 15.63 -19.14 10.40
N SER A 463 16.79 -19.71 10.17
CA SER A 463 18.08 -19.18 10.66
C SER A 463 18.87 -18.50 9.55
N PHE A 464 19.58 -17.44 9.92
CA PHE A 464 20.53 -16.74 9.06
C PHE A 464 21.90 -16.71 9.75
N PRO A 465 22.64 -17.83 9.78
CA PRO A 465 23.87 -17.97 10.57
C PRO A 465 25.02 -17.02 10.20
N TRP A 466 24.92 -16.32 9.07
CA TRP A 466 25.89 -15.31 8.61
C TRP A 466 25.53 -13.87 8.98
N LEU A 467 24.41 -13.65 9.66
CA LEU A 467 24.00 -12.33 10.13
C LEU A 467 24.19 -12.22 11.63
N GLU A 468 24.69 -11.08 12.08
CA GLU A 468 24.68 -10.76 13.49
C GLU A 468 23.25 -10.40 13.93
N PRO A 469 22.82 -10.76 15.16
CA PRO A 469 21.47 -10.42 15.64
C PRO A 469 21.16 -8.92 15.57
N ALA A 470 22.18 -8.06 15.69
CA ALA A 470 22.05 -6.61 15.59
C ALA A 470 21.68 -6.12 14.18
N GLU A 471 21.97 -6.89 13.13
CA GLU A 471 21.69 -6.56 11.73
C GLU A 471 20.24 -6.94 11.33
N LEU A 472 19.59 -7.78 12.12
CA LEU A 472 18.19 -8.16 11.91
C LEU A 472 17.27 -7.08 12.48
N LYS A 473 16.42 -6.52 11.62
CA LYS A 473 15.35 -5.61 12.03
C LYS A 473 14.40 -6.30 13.01
N LYS A 474 13.79 -5.52 13.90
CA LYS A 474 12.88 -6.05 14.94
C LYS A 474 11.74 -6.85 14.31
N GLU A 475 11.18 -6.42 13.18
CA GLU A 475 10.13 -7.17 12.48
C GLU A 475 10.62 -8.53 11.94
N HIS A 476 11.89 -8.65 11.54
CA HIS A 476 12.45 -9.90 11.01
C HIS A 476 12.68 -10.92 12.12
N ARG A 477 13.06 -10.47 13.31
CA ARG A 477 13.42 -11.34 14.44
C ARG A 477 12.31 -12.30 14.87
N ILE A 478 11.04 -11.94 14.68
CA ILE A 478 9.88 -12.77 15.06
C ILE A 478 9.92 -14.14 14.38
N PHE A 479 10.51 -14.22 13.18
CA PHE A 479 10.58 -15.45 12.39
C PHE A 479 12.01 -15.95 12.21
N VAL A 480 12.97 -15.44 13.00
CA VAL A 480 14.35 -15.92 12.99
C VAL A 480 14.64 -16.83 14.18
N ARG A 481 15.28 -17.98 13.93
CA ARG A 481 15.85 -18.81 14.99
C ARG A 481 17.10 -18.13 15.53
N GLU A 482 17.01 -17.59 16.75
CA GLU A 482 18.20 -17.12 17.47
C GLU A 482 19.04 -18.31 17.94
N PHE A 483 20.37 -18.20 17.83
CA PHE A 483 21.29 -19.22 18.32
C PHE A 483 21.09 -19.44 19.83
N GLY A 484 20.72 -20.66 20.21
CA GLY A 484 20.50 -21.04 21.61
C GLY A 484 19.10 -20.74 22.16
N ALA A 485 18.19 -20.18 21.36
CA ALA A 485 16.81 -19.87 21.77
C ALA A 485 15.78 -20.97 21.47
N ASP A 486 16.19 -22.10 20.87
CA ASP A 486 15.28 -23.21 20.52
C ASP A 486 14.58 -23.84 21.76
N GLU A 487 15.14 -23.65 22.97
CA GLU A 487 14.52 -24.06 24.24
C GLU A 487 13.67 -22.97 24.90
N ALA A 488 13.73 -21.72 24.43
CA ALA A 488 13.12 -20.56 25.09
C ALA A 488 11.66 -20.29 24.68
N ASP A 489 11.14 -20.95 23.64
CA ASP A 489 9.78 -20.77 23.12
C ASP A 489 9.06 -22.12 22.88
N PRO A 490 8.42 -22.69 23.92
CA PRO A 490 7.73 -23.97 23.81
C PRO A 490 6.48 -23.92 22.93
N ASP A 491 5.80 -22.78 22.85
CA ASP A 491 4.57 -22.62 22.06
C ASP A 491 4.89 -22.63 20.56
N GLN A 492 5.95 -21.91 20.16
CA GLN A 492 6.43 -21.93 18.78
C GLN A 492 6.96 -23.32 18.39
N LYS A 493 7.59 -24.04 19.31
CA LYS A 493 8.03 -25.42 19.06
C LYS A 493 6.84 -26.37 18.88
N ALA A 494 5.79 -26.23 19.69
CA ALA A 494 4.56 -27.00 19.55
C ALA A 494 3.87 -26.70 18.22
N TRP A 495 3.84 -25.44 17.81
CA TRP A 495 3.36 -25.01 16.50
C TRP A 495 4.15 -25.63 15.35
N GLU A 496 5.47 -25.49 15.34
CA GLU A 496 6.34 -26.02 14.28
C GLU A 496 6.26 -27.55 14.17
N ALA A 497 5.95 -28.26 15.27
CA ALA A 497 5.72 -29.70 15.26
C ALA A 497 4.44 -30.10 14.50
N LEU A 498 3.49 -29.19 14.28
CA LEU A 498 2.35 -29.42 13.40
C LEU A 498 2.73 -29.38 11.91
N LEU A 499 3.86 -28.76 11.56
CA LEU A 499 4.35 -28.66 10.19
C LEU A 499 5.31 -29.81 9.86
N PRO A 500 5.20 -30.44 8.68
CA PRO A 500 6.14 -31.49 8.28
C PRO A 500 7.58 -31.00 8.29
N GLU A 501 8.48 -31.86 8.77
CA GLU A 501 9.90 -31.54 8.86
C GLU A 501 10.50 -31.21 7.49
N ALA A 502 10.13 -31.97 6.45
CA ALA A 502 10.58 -31.71 5.08
C ALA A 502 10.19 -30.31 4.57
N LEU A 503 8.98 -29.84 4.92
CA LEU A 503 8.53 -28.49 4.58
C LEU A 503 9.35 -27.42 5.32
N ARG A 504 9.60 -27.60 6.62
CA ARG A 504 10.45 -26.67 7.38
C ARG A 504 11.90 -26.64 6.85
N ALA A 505 12.44 -27.81 6.50
CA ALA A 505 13.78 -27.94 5.95
C ALA A 505 13.93 -27.27 4.58
N ILE A 506 12.95 -27.42 3.68
CA ILE A 506 13.03 -26.76 2.37
C ILE A 506 12.87 -25.24 2.49
N VAL A 507 12.00 -24.74 3.37
CA VAL A 507 11.88 -23.29 3.66
C VAL A 507 13.21 -22.74 4.18
N GLN A 508 13.87 -23.44 5.10
CA GLN A 508 15.21 -23.06 5.57
C GLN A 508 16.24 -23.02 4.43
N ARG A 509 16.21 -24.00 3.51
CA ARG A 509 17.13 -24.04 2.37
C ARG A 509 16.89 -22.91 1.37
N CYS A 510 15.66 -22.43 1.22
CA CYS A 510 15.37 -21.24 0.40
C CYS A 510 16.15 -20.03 0.89
N CYS A 511 16.29 -19.92 2.20
CA CYS A 511 16.99 -18.82 2.86
C CYS A 511 18.51 -18.98 2.88
N SER A 512 19.11 -20.03 2.27
CA SER A 512 20.55 -20.29 2.33
C SER A 512 21.43 -19.15 1.82
N TYR A 513 22.61 -18.99 2.43
CA TYR A 513 23.60 -18.00 2.01
C TYR A 513 24.05 -18.23 0.57
N ASP A 514 24.54 -19.43 0.26
CA ASP A 514 24.95 -19.80 -1.09
C ASP A 514 23.69 -19.98 -1.97
N PRO A 515 23.57 -19.23 -3.08
CA PRO A 515 22.47 -19.40 -4.03
C PRO A 515 22.32 -20.84 -4.52
N GLN A 516 23.39 -21.64 -4.60
CA GLN A 516 23.36 -23.03 -5.09
C GLN A 516 22.66 -24.00 -4.14
N ASP A 517 22.69 -23.72 -2.84
CA ASP A 517 22.03 -24.57 -1.84
C ASP A 517 20.51 -24.40 -1.84
N ARG A 518 20.04 -23.27 -2.39
CA ARG A 518 18.63 -22.96 -2.53
C ARG A 518 17.96 -23.96 -3.50
N PRO A 519 16.74 -24.40 -3.22
CA PRO A 519 15.98 -25.21 -4.17
C PRO A 519 15.63 -24.41 -5.43
N LEU A 520 15.24 -25.11 -6.49
CA LEU A 520 14.48 -24.50 -7.59
C LEU A 520 12.98 -24.48 -7.24
N VAL A 521 12.17 -23.76 -8.02
CA VAL A 521 10.74 -23.63 -7.74
C VAL A 521 10.01 -24.98 -7.80
N GLU A 522 10.46 -25.90 -8.66
CA GLU A 522 9.89 -27.25 -8.78
C GLU A 522 10.07 -28.09 -7.50
N ASP A 523 11.23 -27.98 -6.84
CA ASP A 523 11.48 -28.68 -5.58
C ASP A 523 10.51 -28.20 -4.48
N LEU A 524 10.22 -26.90 -4.47
CA LEU A 524 9.26 -26.27 -3.55
C LEU A 524 7.83 -26.74 -3.80
N VAL A 525 7.41 -26.77 -5.05
CA VAL A 525 6.09 -27.28 -5.47
C VAL A 525 5.92 -28.73 -5.02
N GLN A 526 6.92 -29.57 -5.27
CA GLN A 526 6.90 -30.97 -4.89
C GLN A 526 6.78 -31.17 -3.37
N ALA A 527 7.60 -30.46 -2.59
CA ALA A 527 7.57 -30.55 -1.13
C ALA A 527 6.20 -30.16 -0.52
N LEU A 528 5.54 -29.15 -1.09
CA LEU A 528 4.20 -28.72 -0.67
C LEU A 528 3.09 -29.65 -1.16
N ALA A 529 3.24 -30.27 -2.33
CA ALA A 529 2.29 -31.25 -2.86
C ALA A 529 2.24 -32.51 -1.97
N ASP A 530 3.39 -33.05 -1.60
CA ASP A 530 3.51 -34.26 -0.76
C ASP A 530 2.92 -34.01 0.64
N THR A 531 3.12 -32.80 1.16
CA THR A 531 2.60 -32.34 2.45
C THR A 531 1.06 -32.28 2.49
N CYS A 532 0.42 -31.79 1.43
CA CYS A 532 -1.04 -31.65 1.39
C CYS A 532 -1.76 -33.00 1.22
N GLN A 533 -1.12 -33.99 0.58
CA GLN A 533 -1.68 -35.34 0.41
C GLN A 533 -1.66 -36.14 1.72
N TYR A 534 -0.60 -35.99 2.54
CA TYR A 534 -0.44 -36.75 3.79
C TYR A 534 -1.58 -36.53 4.80
N ARG A 535 -2.07 -35.28 4.96
CA ARG A 535 -3.14 -34.97 5.93
C ARG A 535 -4.56 -35.25 5.44
N SER A 536 -4.79 -35.27 4.13
CA SER A 536 -6.10 -35.65 3.57
C SER A 536 -6.46 -37.10 3.92
N ASN A 537 -5.45 -37.94 4.14
CA ASN A 537 -5.62 -39.32 4.58
C ASN A 537 -5.71 -39.45 6.12
N SER A 538 -5.05 -38.58 6.89
CA SER A 538 -5.07 -38.63 8.37
C SER A 538 -6.31 -38.01 9.01
N LEU A 539 -7.03 -37.12 8.31
CA LEU A 539 -8.30 -36.54 8.78
C LEU A 539 -9.54 -37.37 8.39
N ARG A 540 -9.34 -38.41 7.57
CA ARG A 540 -10.40 -39.37 7.18
C ARG A 540 -10.34 -40.69 7.97
N SER A 541 -9.27 -40.91 8.73
CA SER A 541 -9.10 -41.97 9.73
C SER A 541 -9.44 -41.45 11.11
#